data_AF-A9G8B8-F1
#
_entry.id   AF-A9G8B8-F1
#
_cell.length_a   1.000
_cell.length_b   1.000
_cell.length_c   1.000
_cell.angle_alpha   90.00
_cell.angle_beta   90.00
_cell.angle_gamma   90.00
#
_symmetry.space_group_name_H-M   'P 1'
#
loop_
_entity.id
_entity.type
_entity.pdbx_description
1 polymer ?
#
loop_
_entity_poly.entity_id
_entity_poly.type
_entity_poly.pdbx_seq_one_letter_code
_entity_poly.pdbx_strand_id
1 'polypeptide(L)'
;MLRPSPRTGLLLLGALLAALPGCDDVEVFVPLPDQSGPAGVLDGTVTYAGPRPCTKDGHVVGAAIVLGFDTRLLPPPEGLGTSAASIDVIPGDELFGGLGAALDRSEDGALHCPEPDEPPVTVSVPWRLSPLAAGTYQVRGFYDHDGNFDPTFSIANLPTRGDVVGGAIENATEVLGGAAPRYRAITIAAPIPETGTRVSGIAVTLGLSLPLERPLFHVAEVLAPASGVTQSPGEVVMASDFQLETFSPANPAGTEASLLRLRLAAGVPGSEVARAAKPPLSLPVGGEPAPTLTYARQDVNGDGAIDGDDHVPDSALIPALFPISVFAKQDDKEPLTSQAAPAVLLQGLTIYDDLVTTATLGPEPLNEPRDSALIGVRPAALCMYPTEPERGGVLVLSHKTDKEGNDIIAERDVAQVEAALSRQFGRTIEVAFGCLPEGSYALSLIYGTGQAWTVPNEAGVCAPSEAETADVCGARPRLASQSAVLRIGPPDDSAYCAEHPTPAACAR
;
A
#
# COMPACT_ATOMS: atom_id res chain seq x y z
N MET A 1 58.65 -19.47 -63.89
CA MET A 1 58.29 -18.93 -65.21
C MET A 1 56.91 -18.28 -65.12
N LEU A 2 56.87 -16.98 -65.40
CA LEU A 2 55.76 -16.16 -65.90
C LEU A 2 54.41 -16.10 -65.15
N ARG A 3 54.28 -15.01 -64.37
CA ARG A 3 53.06 -14.19 -64.19
C ARG A 3 52.71 -13.45 -65.52
N PRO A 4 51.47 -12.98 -65.77
CA PRO A 4 50.98 -11.74 -65.14
C PRO A 4 49.46 -11.58 -64.87
N SER A 5 49.18 -10.71 -63.89
CA SER A 5 47.98 -9.87 -63.62
C SER A 5 47.66 -8.96 -64.85
N PRO A 6 46.53 -8.20 -65.00
CA PRO A 6 46.15 -7.09 -64.08
C PRO A 6 44.69 -6.55 -64.08
N ARG A 7 44.50 -5.58 -63.16
CA ARG A 7 43.59 -4.40 -63.13
C ARG A 7 42.39 -4.47 -62.17
N THR A 8 42.42 -3.84 -60.99
CA THR A 8 42.47 -2.39 -60.62
C THR A 8 41.09 -1.72 -60.71
N GLY A 9 40.57 -1.20 -59.58
CA GLY A 9 39.48 -0.20 -59.59
C GLY A 9 38.68 0.01 -58.30
N LEU A 10 39.27 0.72 -57.33
CA LEU A 10 38.70 1.80 -56.48
C LEU A 10 37.20 1.86 -56.06
N LEU A 11 37.02 1.94 -54.73
CA LEU A 11 36.27 2.94 -53.91
C LEU A 11 34.72 3.05 -53.90
N LEU A 12 34.24 2.99 -52.64
CA LEU A 12 33.28 3.88 -51.94
C LEU A 12 31.76 3.74 -52.14
N LEU A 13 31.10 3.75 -50.96
CA LEU A 13 29.76 4.20 -50.61
C LEU A 13 28.56 3.31 -50.96
N GLY A 14 27.83 2.92 -49.91
CA GLY A 14 26.49 2.35 -50.03
C GLY A 14 25.99 1.71 -48.74
N ALA A 15 25.99 2.45 -47.64
CA ALA A 15 25.15 2.12 -46.49
C ALA A 15 23.68 2.08 -46.95
N LEU A 16 23.00 0.95 -46.81
CA LEU A 16 21.54 0.83 -46.64
C LEU A 16 21.20 -0.67 -46.47
N LEU A 17 21.32 -1.17 -45.25
CA LEU A 17 20.58 -2.36 -44.81
C LEU A 17 19.93 -1.98 -43.51
N ALA A 18 18.63 -1.71 -43.62
CA ALA A 18 17.74 -1.39 -42.53
C ALA A 18 17.79 -2.50 -41.47
N ALA A 19 18.16 -2.10 -40.26
CA ALA A 19 17.86 -2.84 -39.06
C ALA A 19 16.34 -2.81 -38.86
N LEU A 20 15.69 -3.96 -39.07
CA LEU A 20 14.38 -4.21 -38.48
C LEU A 20 14.63 -4.52 -37.00
N PRO A 21 13.95 -3.87 -36.04
CA PRO A 21 14.00 -4.30 -34.65
C PRO A 21 13.27 -5.65 -34.58
N GLY A 22 14.03 -6.72 -34.39
CA GLY A 22 13.47 -7.95 -33.85
C GLY A 22 12.96 -7.67 -32.44
N CYS A 23 11.85 -8.30 -32.08
CA CYS A 23 11.34 -8.35 -30.73
C CYS A 23 12.43 -8.91 -29.81
N ASP A 24 13.15 -8.05 -29.12
CA ASP A 24 13.90 -8.47 -27.95
C ASP A 24 12.86 -8.72 -26.84
N ASP A 25 12.91 -9.92 -26.27
CA ASP A 25 12.11 -10.29 -25.11
C ASP A 25 12.26 -9.19 -24.05
N VAL A 26 11.14 -8.66 -23.58
CA VAL A 26 11.15 -7.75 -22.43
C VAL A 26 11.79 -8.51 -21.28
N GLU A 27 12.91 -8.00 -20.75
CA GLU A 27 13.48 -8.51 -19.50
C GLU A 27 12.42 -8.34 -18.41
N VAL A 28 11.65 -9.40 -18.15
CA VAL A 28 10.73 -9.46 -17.02
C VAL A 28 11.59 -9.49 -15.77
N PHE A 29 11.84 -8.31 -15.20
CA PHE A 29 12.55 -8.11 -13.94
C PHE A 29 11.61 -8.40 -12.76
N VAL A 30 10.95 -9.55 -12.78
CA VAL A 30 10.49 -10.17 -11.54
C VAL A 30 11.65 -11.05 -11.11
N PRO A 31 12.28 -10.80 -9.95
CA PRO A 31 13.21 -11.76 -9.37
C PRO A 31 12.41 -13.04 -9.10
N LEU A 32 12.44 -13.97 -10.05
CA LEU A 32 12.04 -15.34 -9.79
C LEU A 32 13.01 -15.82 -8.71
N PRO A 33 12.55 -16.17 -7.50
CA PRO A 33 13.45 -16.67 -6.48
C PRO A 33 14.19 -17.87 -7.08
N ASP A 34 15.48 -18.01 -6.76
CA ASP A 34 16.27 -19.21 -7.03
C ASP A 34 15.61 -20.40 -6.32
N GLN A 35 14.57 -20.98 -6.92
CA GLN A 35 13.87 -22.16 -6.42
C GLN A 35 13.93 -23.24 -7.50
N SER A 36 15.15 -23.69 -7.81
CA SER A 36 15.34 -25.05 -8.30
C SER A 36 15.09 -26.01 -7.13
N GLY A 37 13.83 -26.40 -6.91
CA GLY A 37 13.44 -27.30 -5.83
C GLY A 37 11.95 -27.66 -5.85
N PRO A 38 11.52 -28.64 -5.05
CA PRO A 38 10.10 -28.93 -4.87
C PRO A 38 9.33 -27.71 -4.36
N ALA A 39 8.34 -27.27 -5.14
CA ALA A 39 7.52 -26.10 -4.83
C ALA A 39 6.06 -26.48 -4.58
N GLY A 40 5.39 -25.65 -3.80
CA GLY A 40 3.95 -25.61 -3.70
C GLY A 40 3.34 -24.91 -4.92
N VAL A 41 2.21 -25.44 -5.38
CA VAL A 41 1.42 -24.87 -6.47
C VAL A 41 -0.02 -24.72 -5.98
N LEU A 42 -0.59 -23.55 -6.19
CA LEU A 42 -2.03 -23.31 -6.04
C LEU A 42 -2.62 -23.08 -7.43
N ASP A 43 -3.77 -23.66 -7.73
CA ASP A 43 -4.47 -23.40 -8.98
C ASP A 43 -5.98 -23.59 -8.85
N GLY A 44 -6.68 -23.04 -9.84
CA GLY A 44 -8.11 -23.21 -9.96
C GLY A 44 -8.67 -22.39 -11.09
N THR A 45 -9.79 -21.71 -10.82
CA THR A 45 -10.52 -20.93 -11.82
C THR A 45 -10.80 -19.55 -11.27
N VAL A 46 -10.53 -18.53 -12.08
CA VAL A 46 -10.93 -17.16 -11.80
C VAL A 46 -12.20 -16.90 -12.59
N THR A 47 -13.21 -16.37 -11.91
CA THR A 47 -14.48 -15.94 -12.51
C THR A 47 -14.54 -14.43 -12.40
N TYR A 48 -14.58 -13.76 -13.55
CA TYR A 48 -14.85 -12.34 -13.64
C TYR A 48 -16.34 -12.13 -13.84
N ALA A 49 -16.96 -11.27 -13.05
CA ALA A 49 -18.35 -10.84 -13.17
C ALA A 49 -18.44 -9.32 -13.01
N GLY A 50 -18.44 -8.58 -14.12
CA GLY A 50 -18.34 -7.12 -14.07
C GLY A 50 -18.60 -6.46 -15.43
N PRO A 51 -18.27 -5.16 -15.55
CA PRO A 51 -18.37 -4.41 -16.81
C PRO A 51 -17.69 -5.13 -17.97
N ARG A 52 -18.13 -4.88 -19.19
CA ARG A 52 -17.40 -5.33 -20.39
C ARG A 52 -16.05 -4.61 -20.46
N PRO A 53 -14.98 -5.23 -20.97
CA PRO A 53 -13.67 -4.60 -20.99
C PRO A 53 -13.57 -3.58 -22.13
N CYS A 54 -12.67 -2.61 -21.99
CA CYS A 54 -12.26 -1.77 -23.11
C CYS A 54 -11.40 -2.57 -24.11
N THR A 55 -11.39 -2.15 -25.37
CA THR A 55 -10.49 -2.67 -26.40
C THR A 55 -9.66 -1.55 -27.01
N LYS A 56 -8.45 -1.89 -27.45
CA LYS A 56 -7.54 -0.98 -28.15
C LYS A 56 -6.66 -1.79 -29.09
N ASP A 57 -6.46 -1.30 -30.31
CA ASP A 57 -5.65 -1.98 -31.34
C ASP A 57 -6.10 -3.44 -31.58
N GLY A 58 -7.40 -3.72 -31.50
CA GLY A 58 -7.97 -5.07 -31.65
C GLY A 58 -7.77 -6.02 -30.45
N HIS A 59 -7.14 -5.55 -29.38
CA HIS A 59 -6.86 -6.29 -28.14
C HIS A 59 -7.73 -5.82 -26.99
N VAL A 60 -8.02 -6.72 -26.05
CA VAL A 60 -8.65 -6.35 -24.78
C VAL A 60 -7.64 -5.67 -23.87
N VAL A 61 -8.01 -4.52 -23.31
CA VAL A 61 -7.15 -3.74 -22.39
C VAL A 61 -7.12 -4.39 -21.01
N GLY A 62 -5.93 -4.43 -20.42
CA GLY A 62 -5.74 -4.86 -19.03
C GLY A 62 -5.59 -6.37 -18.84
N ALA A 63 -5.59 -6.80 -17.58
CA ALA A 63 -5.36 -8.18 -17.19
C ALA A 63 -6.02 -8.52 -15.85
N ALA A 64 -6.38 -9.79 -15.66
CA ALA A 64 -6.70 -10.30 -14.34
C ALA A 64 -5.40 -10.66 -13.60
N ILE A 65 -5.19 -9.98 -12.47
CA ILE A 65 -4.06 -10.18 -11.57
C ILE A 65 -4.51 -11.06 -10.41
N VAL A 66 -3.87 -12.21 -10.23
CA VAL A 66 -4.12 -13.14 -9.11
C VAL A 66 -2.89 -13.16 -8.21
N LEU A 67 -3.10 -12.91 -6.91
CA LEU A 67 -2.05 -12.72 -5.92
C LEU A 67 -2.21 -13.72 -4.78
N GLY A 68 -1.12 -14.41 -4.43
CA GLY A 68 -1.05 -15.28 -3.27
C GLY A 68 -0.34 -14.60 -2.11
N PHE A 69 -1.04 -14.35 -1.01
CA PHE A 69 -0.47 -13.75 0.20
C PHE A 69 -0.27 -14.80 1.30
N ASP A 70 0.91 -14.85 1.89
CA ASP A 70 1.13 -15.61 3.13
C ASP A 70 0.28 -14.99 4.24
N THR A 71 -0.50 -15.79 4.98
CA THR A 71 -1.37 -15.27 6.04
C THR A 71 -0.62 -14.58 7.19
N ARG A 72 0.70 -14.77 7.30
CA ARG A 72 1.56 -14.06 8.26
C ARG A 72 1.94 -12.66 7.78
N LEU A 73 1.83 -12.41 6.48
CA LEU A 73 2.21 -11.19 5.76
C LEU A 73 1.06 -10.73 4.85
N LEU A 74 -0.17 -10.68 5.39
CA LEU A 74 -1.28 -10.09 4.65
C LEU A 74 -1.02 -8.60 4.40
N PRO A 75 -1.44 -8.06 3.26
CA PRO A 75 -1.33 -6.62 3.01
C PRO A 75 -2.22 -5.83 3.98
N PRO A 76 -1.93 -4.54 4.21
CA PRO A 76 -2.87 -3.66 4.89
C PRO A 76 -4.26 -3.65 4.20
N PRO A 77 -5.35 -3.45 4.94
CA PRO A 77 -5.39 -3.14 6.37
C PRO A 77 -5.25 -4.37 7.30
N GLU A 78 -5.30 -5.61 6.79
CA GLU A 78 -5.33 -6.81 7.64
C GLU A 78 -3.95 -7.31 8.11
N GLY A 79 -2.86 -6.70 7.65
CA GLY A 79 -1.51 -7.08 8.05
C GLY A 79 -0.45 -6.07 7.62
N LEU A 80 0.79 -6.57 7.57
CA LEU A 80 2.01 -5.77 7.35
C LEU A 80 2.79 -6.16 6.10
N GLY A 81 2.24 -7.08 5.30
CA GLY A 81 2.85 -7.51 4.05
C GLY A 81 2.87 -6.39 3.04
N THR A 82 3.98 -6.25 2.33
CA THR A 82 4.14 -5.25 1.26
C THR A 82 4.14 -5.86 -0.13
N SER A 83 4.09 -7.20 -0.22
CA SER A 83 4.12 -7.93 -1.49
C SER A 83 3.38 -9.26 -1.39
N ALA A 84 2.97 -9.77 -2.56
CA ALA A 84 2.47 -11.13 -2.69
C ALA A 84 3.65 -12.13 -2.71
N ALA A 85 3.41 -13.34 -2.18
CA ALA A 85 4.36 -14.44 -2.25
C ALA A 85 4.47 -15.03 -3.66
N SER A 86 3.43 -14.89 -4.48
CA SER A 86 3.40 -15.27 -5.90
C SER A 86 2.32 -14.49 -6.63
N ILE A 87 2.49 -14.31 -7.94
CA ILE A 87 1.59 -13.58 -8.84
C ILE A 87 1.34 -14.43 -10.09
N ASP A 88 0.11 -14.40 -10.59
CA ASP A 88 -0.27 -14.86 -11.92
C ASP A 88 -0.99 -13.73 -12.65
N VAL A 89 -0.77 -13.61 -13.95
CA VAL A 89 -1.30 -12.53 -14.79
C VAL A 89 -1.96 -13.15 -16.00
N ILE A 90 -3.26 -12.95 -16.11
CA ILE A 90 -4.06 -13.47 -17.22
C ILE A 90 -4.47 -12.29 -18.12
N PRO A 91 -3.92 -12.19 -19.35
CA PRO A 91 -4.24 -11.10 -20.26
C PRO A 91 -5.75 -11.02 -20.55
N GLY A 92 -6.26 -9.80 -20.77
CA GLY A 92 -7.66 -9.59 -21.12
C GLY A 92 -8.12 -10.41 -22.33
N ASP A 93 -7.26 -10.56 -23.34
CA ASP A 93 -7.57 -11.38 -24.53
C ASP A 93 -7.81 -12.86 -24.20
N GLU A 94 -7.12 -13.38 -23.18
CA GLU A 94 -7.33 -14.74 -22.69
C GLU A 94 -8.61 -14.81 -21.84
N LEU A 95 -8.76 -13.90 -20.87
CA LEU A 95 -9.90 -13.86 -19.95
C LEU A 95 -11.24 -13.75 -20.69
N PHE A 96 -11.29 -12.89 -21.71
CA PHE A 96 -12.50 -12.62 -22.49
C PHE A 96 -12.54 -13.35 -23.84
N GLY A 97 -11.59 -14.24 -24.13
CA GLY A 97 -11.50 -14.95 -25.40
C GLY A 97 -12.77 -15.75 -25.76
N GLY A 98 -13.52 -16.20 -24.76
CA GLY A 98 -14.79 -16.92 -24.94
C GLY A 98 -15.97 -16.05 -25.44
N LEU A 99 -15.86 -14.72 -25.37
CA LEU A 99 -16.93 -13.81 -25.84
C LEU A 99 -16.94 -13.66 -27.37
N GLY A 100 -15.81 -13.90 -28.05
CA GLY A 100 -15.72 -13.87 -29.51
C GLY A 100 -16.30 -12.60 -30.12
N ALA A 101 -17.29 -12.76 -31.02
CA ALA A 101 -17.96 -11.66 -31.72
C ALA A 101 -18.78 -10.72 -30.82
N ALA A 102 -18.97 -11.05 -29.54
CA ALA A 102 -19.63 -10.16 -28.57
C ALA A 102 -18.71 -9.07 -28.00
N LEU A 103 -17.39 -9.16 -28.26
CA LEU A 103 -16.42 -8.10 -27.97
C LEU A 103 -16.41 -7.10 -29.12
N ASP A 104 -16.57 -5.82 -28.79
CA ASP A 104 -16.38 -4.73 -29.74
C ASP A 104 -14.87 -4.50 -29.93
N ARG A 105 -14.29 -5.12 -30.96
CA ARG A 105 -12.87 -4.98 -31.30
C ARG A 105 -12.74 -4.02 -32.46
N SER A 106 -12.44 -2.75 -32.16
CA SER A 106 -12.08 -1.80 -33.19
C SER A 106 -10.62 -1.96 -33.61
N GLU A 107 -10.37 -1.99 -34.92
CA GLU A 107 -9.03 -2.03 -35.52
C GLU A 107 -8.48 -0.62 -35.82
N ASP A 108 -9.21 0.45 -35.48
CA ASP A 108 -8.78 1.84 -35.73
C ASP A 108 -7.70 2.34 -34.76
N GLY A 109 -7.32 1.51 -33.80
CA GLY A 109 -6.32 1.77 -32.76
C GLY A 109 -6.76 2.75 -31.67
N ALA A 110 -8.01 3.20 -31.71
CA ALA A 110 -8.58 4.02 -30.63
C ALA A 110 -9.04 3.14 -29.47
N LEU A 111 -8.94 3.68 -28.25
CA LEU A 111 -9.54 3.06 -27.07
C LEU A 111 -11.07 3.10 -27.20
N HIS A 112 -11.69 1.92 -27.22
CA HIS A 112 -13.14 1.74 -27.23
C HIS A 112 -13.55 1.12 -25.90
N CYS A 113 -14.32 1.84 -25.11
CA CYS A 113 -14.88 1.35 -23.86
C CYS A 113 -16.41 1.22 -24.00
N PRO A 114 -17.01 0.17 -23.44
CA PRO A 114 -18.46 -0.03 -23.44
C PRO A 114 -19.15 1.06 -22.62
N GLU A 115 -20.40 1.35 -22.95
CA GLU A 115 -21.18 2.32 -22.19
C GLU A 115 -21.43 1.81 -20.76
N PRO A 116 -21.48 2.69 -19.74
CA PRO A 116 -21.62 2.27 -18.34
C PRO A 116 -22.88 1.46 -18.02
N ASP A 117 -23.92 1.55 -18.85
CA ASP A 117 -25.20 0.84 -18.69
C ASP A 117 -25.26 -0.48 -19.46
N GLU A 118 -24.20 -0.87 -20.18
CA GLU A 118 -24.15 -2.16 -20.84
C GLU A 118 -24.25 -3.32 -19.84
N PRO A 119 -24.97 -4.41 -20.19
CA PRO A 119 -25.09 -5.56 -19.31
C PRO A 119 -23.71 -6.15 -18.96
N PRO A 120 -23.47 -6.49 -17.67
CA PRO A 120 -22.21 -7.07 -17.25
C PRO A 120 -22.01 -8.45 -17.90
N VAL A 121 -20.75 -8.87 -17.98
CA VAL A 121 -20.36 -10.18 -18.51
C VAL A 121 -19.82 -11.06 -17.40
N THR A 122 -19.99 -12.38 -17.58
CA THR A 122 -19.36 -13.38 -16.73
C THR A 122 -18.50 -14.28 -17.59
N VAL A 123 -17.20 -14.34 -17.27
CA VAL A 123 -16.21 -15.19 -17.96
C VAL A 123 -15.35 -15.91 -16.93
N SER A 124 -14.74 -17.02 -17.33
CA SER A 124 -13.90 -17.81 -16.44
C SER A 124 -12.74 -18.47 -17.16
N VAL A 125 -11.58 -18.47 -16.53
CA VAL A 125 -10.32 -19.01 -17.06
C VAL A 125 -9.50 -19.64 -15.94
N PRO A 126 -8.62 -20.61 -16.23
CA PRO A 126 -7.72 -21.16 -15.24
C PRO A 126 -6.65 -20.15 -14.79
N TRP A 127 -6.12 -20.33 -13.58
CA TRP A 127 -4.96 -19.58 -13.06
C TRP A 127 -4.04 -20.52 -12.27
N ARG A 128 -2.78 -20.11 -12.06
CA ARG A 128 -1.78 -20.86 -11.31
C ARG A 128 -0.76 -19.96 -10.59
N LEU A 129 -0.63 -20.14 -9.29
CA LEU A 129 0.42 -19.52 -8.46
C LEU A 129 1.53 -20.53 -8.13
N SER A 130 2.77 -20.14 -8.38
CA SER A 130 3.99 -20.94 -8.16
C SER A 130 5.23 -20.06 -8.35
N PRO A 131 6.39 -20.39 -7.74
CA PRO A 131 6.57 -21.36 -6.66
C PRO A 131 6.09 -20.78 -5.31
N LEU A 132 5.56 -21.65 -4.44
CA LEU A 132 5.19 -21.28 -3.06
C LEU A 132 5.88 -22.19 -2.04
N ALA A 133 6.29 -21.61 -0.92
CA ALA A 133 6.79 -22.37 0.22
C ALA A 133 5.66 -23.10 0.96
N ALA A 134 6.00 -23.94 1.94
CA ALA A 134 4.99 -24.46 2.86
C ALA A 134 4.47 -23.32 3.73
N GLY A 135 3.16 -23.26 3.93
CA GLY A 135 2.51 -22.14 4.59
C GLY A 135 1.01 -22.15 4.41
N THR A 136 0.36 -21.12 4.94
CA THR A 136 -1.07 -20.88 4.72
C THR A 136 -1.21 -19.58 3.95
N TYR A 137 -2.06 -19.60 2.93
CA TYR A 137 -2.18 -18.53 1.95
C TYR A 137 -3.63 -18.05 1.82
N GLN A 138 -3.79 -16.77 1.50
CA GLN A 138 -5.01 -16.20 0.94
C GLN A 138 -4.77 -15.86 -0.53
N VAL A 139 -5.75 -16.13 -1.38
CA VAL A 139 -5.72 -15.72 -2.78
C VAL A 139 -6.65 -14.55 -2.97
N ARG A 140 -6.11 -13.42 -3.41
CA ARG A 140 -6.85 -12.20 -3.75
C ARG A 140 -6.53 -11.83 -5.20
N GLY A 141 -7.32 -10.95 -5.80
CA GLY A 141 -7.04 -10.52 -7.16
C GLY A 141 -7.93 -9.39 -7.61
N PHE A 142 -7.63 -8.89 -8.79
CA PHE A 142 -8.43 -7.87 -9.44
C PHE A 142 -8.24 -7.92 -10.96
N TYR A 143 -9.18 -7.35 -11.69
CA TYR A 143 -9.01 -7.05 -13.09
C TYR A 143 -8.63 -5.58 -13.22
N ASP A 144 -7.42 -5.33 -13.72
CA ASP A 144 -6.96 -4.01 -14.14
C ASP A 144 -7.74 -3.62 -15.40
N HIS A 145 -8.65 -2.66 -15.27
CA HIS A 145 -9.61 -2.36 -16.33
C HIS A 145 -9.05 -1.38 -17.36
N ASP A 146 -8.13 -0.50 -16.96
CA ASP A 146 -7.59 0.57 -17.79
C ASP A 146 -6.14 0.30 -18.24
N GLY A 147 -5.52 -0.78 -17.76
CA GLY A 147 -4.20 -1.23 -18.19
C GLY A 147 -3.05 -0.45 -17.54
N ASN A 148 -3.30 0.15 -16.37
CA ASN A 148 -2.34 0.99 -15.69
C ASN A 148 -1.52 0.26 -14.61
N PHE A 149 -1.81 -1.01 -14.34
CA PHE A 149 -1.12 -1.78 -13.33
C PHE A 149 0.30 -2.14 -13.75
N ASP A 150 1.26 -1.85 -12.87
CA ASP A 150 2.64 -2.30 -13.02
C ASP A 150 3.14 -2.90 -11.69
N PRO A 151 3.44 -4.21 -11.62
CA PRO A 151 3.87 -4.85 -10.38
C PRO A 151 5.25 -4.39 -9.90
N THR A 152 6.02 -3.68 -10.74
CA THR A 152 7.40 -3.26 -10.45
C THR A 152 7.51 -1.87 -9.82
N PHE A 153 6.47 -1.03 -9.92
CA PHE A 153 6.47 0.32 -9.36
C PHE A 153 5.40 0.47 -8.28
N SER A 154 5.78 0.89 -7.07
CA SER A 154 4.82 1.06 -5.96
C SER A 154 3.73 2.09 -6.28
N ILE A 155 4.05 3.08 -7.10
CA ILE A 155 3.08 4.06 -7.61
C ILE A 155 2.08 3.48 -8.62
N ALA A 156 2.16 2.21 -9.04
CA ALA A 156 1.27 1.58 -10.01
C ALA A 156 0.91 0.11 -9.68
N ASN A 157 1.37 -0.43 -8.53
CA ASN A 157 1.21 -1.84 -8.19
C ASN A 157 -0.04 -2.16 -7.37
N LEU A 158 -1.05 -1.29 -7.38
CA LEU A 158 -2.31 -1.47 -6.66
C LEU A 158 -3.47 -1.07 -7.56
N PRO A 159 -4.65 -1.70 -7.39
CA PRO A 159 -5.81 -1.42 -8.22
C PRO A 159 -6.31 0.02 -8.06
N THR A 160 -6.85 0.57 -9.13
CA THR A 160 -7.36 1.94 -9.24
C THR A 160 -8.88 1.96 -9.36
N ARG A 161 -9.46 3.16 -9.47
CA ARG A 161 -10.91 3.30 -9.65
C ARG A 161 -11.36 2.55 -10.90
N GLY A 162 -12.46 1.82 -10.79
CA GLY A 162 -13.05 1.06 -11.90
C GLY A 162 -12.60 -0.40 -11.97
N ASP A 163 -11.41 -0.72 -11.45
CA ASP A 163 -10.91 -2.09 -11.37
C ASP A 163 -11.86 -3.00 -10.59
N VAL A 164 -11.92 -4.26 -11.01
CA VAL A 164 -12.86 -5.23 -10.44
C VAL A 164 -12.11 -6.18 -9.53
N VAL A 165 -12.24 -5.98 -8.21
CA VAL A 165 -11.54 -6.76 -7.18
C VAL A 165 -12.31 -8.00 -6.74
N GLY A 166 -11.58 -8.90 -6.07
CA GLY A 166 -12.15 -10.02 -5.35
C GLY A 166 -11.09 -11.01 -4.87
N GLY A 167 -11.42 -12.29 -4.83
CA GLY A 167 -10.53 -13.34 -4.32
C GLY A 167 -11.19 -14.69 -4.11
N ALA A 168 -10.47 -15.58 -3.43
CA ALA A 168 -11.00 -16.84 -2.95
C ALA A 168 -11.76 -16.62 -1.63
N ILE A 169 -13.06 -16.33 -1.74
CA ILE A 169 -13.93 -15.97 -0.61
C ILE A 169 -14.95 -17.06 -0.30
N GLU A 170 -15.26 -17.25 0.99
CA GLU A 170 -16.22 -18.25 1.47
C GLU A 170 -17.67 -17.73 1.53
N ASN A 171 -17.85 -16.41 1.58
CA ASN A 171 -19.11 -15.72 1.83
C ASN A 171 -19.52 -14.80 0.66
N ALA A 172 -19.33 -15.27 -0.58
CA ALA A 172 -19.52 -14.45 -1.79
C ALA A 172 -20.93 -13.82 -1.88
N THR A 173 -21.97 -14.53 -1.46
CA THR A 173 -23.35 -14.01 -1.47
C THR A 173 -23.54 -12.87 -0.47
N GLU A 174 -22.99 -12.97 0.74
CA GLU A 174 -23.06 -11.87 1.72
C GLU A 174 -22.23 -10.66 1.28
N VAL A 175 -21.07 -10.87 0.65
CA VAL A 175 -20.22 -9.79 0.11
C VAL A 175 -20.95 -8.99 -0.96
N LEU A 176 -21.67 -9.66 -1.86
CA LEU A 176 -22.54 -8.98 -2.84
C LEU A 176 -23.67 -8.18 -2.17
N GLY A 177 -24.05 -8.54 -0.94
CA GLY A 177 -24.97 -7.78 -0.09
C GLY A 177 -24.32 -6.68 0.75
N GLY A 178 -23.00 -6.47 0.63
CA GLY A 178 -22.25 -5.43 1.34
C GLY A 178 -21.48 -5.91 2.59
N ALA A 179 -21.45 -7.21 2.89
CA ALA A 179 -20.65 -7.73 4.00
C ALA A 179 -19.14 -7.74 3.67
N ALA A 180 -18.29 -7.74 4.71
CA ALA A 180 -16.85 -7.90 4.54
C ALA A 180 -16.48 -9.28 3.97
N PRO A 181 -15.47 -9.38 3.08
CA PRO A 181 -15.04 -10.65 2.50
C PRO A 181 -14.32 -11.54 3.53
N ARG A 182 -14.72 -12.81 3.58
CA ARG A 182 -14.03 -13.86 4.33
C ARG A 182 -13.18 -14.69 3.38
N TYR A 183 -11.90 -14.36 3.31
CA TYR A 183 -10.94 -15.08 2.48
C TYR A 183 -10.66 -16.48 3.02
N ARG A 184 -10.69 -17.47 2.13
CA ARG A 184 -10.37 -18.86 2.44
C ARG A 184 -8.87 -19.01 2.74
N ALA A 185 -8.55 -19.63 3.87
CA ALA A 185 -7.20 -20.06 4.18
C ALA A 185 -6.85 -21.35 3.42
N ILE A 186 -5.74 -21.33 2.67
CA ILE A 186 -5.31 -22.44 1.80
C ILE A 186 -3.92 -22.91 2.26
N THR A 187 -3.83 -24.12 2.79
CA THR A 187 -2.58 -24.64 3.36
C THR A 187 -1.81 -25.51 2.38
N ILE A 188 -0.51 -25.20 2.24
CA ILE A 188 0.50 -26.08 1.65
C ILE A 188 1.27 -26.70 2.82
N ALA A 189 1.12 -28.02 3.01
CA ALA A 189 1.69 -28.72 4.15
C ALA A 189 3.23 -28.81 4.08
N ALA A 190 3.87 -28.73 5.26
CA ALA A 190 5.29 -29.00 5.42
C ALA A 190 5.53 -30.47 5.84
N PRO A 191 6.64 -31.11 5.42
CA PRO A 191 7.57 -30.63 4.38
C PRO A 191 6.96 -30.79 2.98
N ILE A 192 7.35 -29.93 2.03
CA ILE A 192 6.99 -30.13 0.61
C ILE A 192 7.79 -31.35 0.09
N PRO A 193 7.13 -32.41 -0.44
CA PRO A 193 7.81 -33.57 -1.02
C PRO A 193 8.66 -33.18 -2.23
N GLU A 194 9.69 -33.97 -2.58
CA GLU A 194 10.56 -33.73 -3.76
C GLU A 194 9.80 -33.59 -5.10
N THR A 195 8.59 -34.14 -5.20
CA THR A 195 7.70 -34.00 -6.36
C THR A 195 6.93 -32.68 -6.40
N GLY A 196 7.09 -31.82 -5.39
CA GLY A 196 6.21 -30.66 -5.15
C GLY A 196 4.89 -31.04 -4.49
N THR A 197 4.08 -30.04 -4.17
CA THR A 197 2.70 -30.18 -3.68
C THR A 197 1.78 -29.30 -4.52
N ARG A 198 0.57 -29.79 -4.83
CA ARG A 198 -0.42 -29.04 -5.61
C ARG A 198 -1.76 -29.03 -4.88
N VAL A 199 -2.33 -27.84 -4.69
CA VAL A 199 -3.69 -27.64 -4.18
C VAL A 199 -4.53 -27.03 -5.30
N SER A 200 -5.49 -27.79 -5.79
CA SER A 200 -6.31 -27.43 -6.96
C SER A 200 -7.76 -27.13 -6.58
N GLY A 201 -8.50 -26.57 -7.54
CA GLY A 201 -9.94 -26.31 -7.40
C GLY A 201 -10.26 -25.09 -6.55
N ILE A 202 -9.33 -24.13 -6.48
CA ILE A 202 -9.53 -22.88 -5.76
C ILE A 202 -10.31 -21.92 -6.66
N ALA A 203 -11.56 -21.64 -6.29
CA ALA A 203 -12.37 -20.66 -7.00
C ALA A 203 -11.99 -19.25 -6.53
N VAL A 204 -11.68 -18.37 -7.49
CA VAL A 204 -11.48 -16.93 -7.29
C VAL A 204 -12.62 -16.21 -7.99
N THR A 205 -13.30 -15.30 -7.31
CA THR A 205 -14.35 -14.47 -7.92
C THR A 205 -13.92 -13.02 -7.88
N LEU A 206 -13.93 -12.34 -9.03
CA LEU A 206 -13.75 -10.91 -9.19
C LEU A 206 -15.10 -10.32 -9.57
N GLY A 207 -15.62 -9.38 -8.79
CA GLY A 207 -16.93 -8.81 -9.09
C GLY A 207 -17.32 -7.53 -8.37
N LEU A 208 -16.41 -6.95 -7.58
CA LEU A 208 -16.64 -5.66 -6.93
C LEU A 208 -15.82 -4.59 -7.65
N SER A 209 -16.49 -3.65 -8.32
CA SER A 209 -15.79 -2.51 -8.94
C SER A 209 -15.39 -1.50 -7.86
N LEU A 210 -14.15 -1.03 -7.89
CA LEU A 210 -13.64 -0.06 -6.93
C LEU A 210 -14.19 1.34 -7.23
N PRO A 211 -14.88 1.98 -6.27
CA PRO A 211 -15.46 3.31 -6.50
C PRO A 211 -14.44 4.44 -6.34
N LEU A 212 -13.34 4.18 -5.64
CA LEU A 212 -12.35 5.19 -5.27
C LEU A 212 -11.08 5.03 -6.11
N GLU A 213 -10.41 6.16 -6.30
CA GLU A 213 -9.01 6.15 -6.72
C GLU A 213 -8.13 5.84 -5.51
N ARG A 214 -6.87 5.47 -5.72
CA ARG A 214 -5.91 5.39 -4.62
C ARG A 214 -5.81 6.75 -3.90
N PRO A 215 -5.56 6.77 -2.57
CA PRO A 215 -5.54 7.99 -1.78
C PRO A 215 -4.29 8.84 -2.06
N LEU A 216 -4.02 9.22 -3.31
CA LEU A 216 -2.85 10.01 -3.69
C LEU A 216 -2.85 11.33 -2.90
N PHE A 217 -1.76 11.61 -2.18
CA PHE A 217 -1.66 12.78 -1.31
C PHE A 217 -0.26 13.38 -1.30
N HIS A 218 -0.17 14.58 -0.70
CA HIS A 218 1.07 15.17 -0.22
C HIS A 218 0.86 15.88 1.11
N VAL A 219 1.95 16.11 1.87
CA VAL A 219 1.91 16.92 3.09
C VAL A 219 1.82 18.39 2.70
N ALA A 220 0.65 18.99 2.90
CA ALA A 220 0.39 20.39 2.54
C ALA A 220 0.80 21.35 3.67
N GLU A 221 0.58 20.95 4.92
CA GLU A 221 0.88 21.77 6.09
C GLU A 221 1.26 20.89 7.29
N VAL A 222 2.21 21.39 8.08
CA VAL A 222 2.65 20.77 9.33
C VAL A 222 2.16 21.66 10.47
N LEU A 223 1.30 21.11 11.30
CA LEU A 223 0.67 21.75 12.45
C LEU A 223 1.33 21.18 13.71
N ALA A 224 2.51 21.68 14.04
CA ALA A 224 3.33 21.18 15.14
C ALA A 224 3.08 21.94 16.46
N PRO A 225 3.26 21.28 17.62
CA PRO A 225 3.36 21.96 18.90
C PRO A 225 4.66 22.77 18.99
N ALA A 226 4.78 23.60 20.03
CA ALA A 226 5.90 24.52 20.17
C ALA A 226 7.26 23.86 20.50
N SER A 227 7.27 22.60 20.95
CA SER A 227 8.48 21.86 21.34
C SER A 227 8.52 20.45 20.74
N GLY A 228 9.71 19.83 20.66
CA GLY A 228 9.88 18.46 20.20
C GLY A 228 9.72 18.21 18.70
N VAL A 229 9.49 19.26 17.90
CA VAL A 229 9.36 19.16 16.43
C VAL A 229 10.19 20.22 15.74
N THR A 230 10.95 19.82 14.72
CA THR A 230 11.58 20.74 13.78
C THR A 230 11.15 20.41 12.36
N GLN A 231 10.97 21.43 11.52
CA GLN A 231 10.51 21.27 10.15
C GLN A 231 11.56 21.81 9.18
N SER A 232 11.84 21.03 8.13
CA SER A 232 12.61 21.46 6.96
C SER A 232 11.82 21.12 5.68
N PRO A 233 12.20 21.65 4.50
CA PRO A 233 11.49 21.33 3.26
C PRO A 233 11.50 19.82 2.98
N GLY A 234 10.31 19.20 2.97
CA GLY A 234 10.14 17.77 2.71
C GLY A 234 10.46 16.84 3.89
N GLU A 235 10.82 17.37 5.06
CA GLU A 235 11.10 16.56 6.26
C GLU A 235 10.52 17.20 7.52
N VAL A 236 9.85 16.38 8.31
CA VAL A 236 9.41 16.74 9.67
C VAL A 236 10.17 15.87 10.65
N VAL A 237 10.88 16.48 11.59
CA VAL A 237 11.65 15.76 12.61
C VAL A 237 10.95 15.86 13.94
N MET A 238 10.58 14.74 14.53
CA MET A 238 10.05 14.62 15.89
C MET A 238 11.12 14.03 16.81
N ALA A 239 11.31 14.59 18.00
CA ALA A 239 12.25 14.05 18.98
C ALA A 239 11.83 12.63 19.41
N SER A 240 12.80 11.74 19.68
CA SER A 240 12.50 10.36 20.08
C SER A 240 11.85 10.24 21.47
N ASP A 241 12.02 11.25 22.32
CA ASP A 241 11.38 11.40 23.63
C ASP A 241 10.20 12.38 23.61
N PHE A 242 9.58 12.62 22.44
CA PHE A 242 8.48 13.58 22.30
C PHE A 242 7.37 13.32 23.33
N GLN A 243 7.06 14.34 24.13
CA GLN A 243 6.02 14.27 25.17
C GLN A 243 4.88 15.23 24.86
N LEU A 244 3.64 14.74 24.95
CA LEU A 244 2.44 15.56 24.78
C LEU A 244 2.37 16.64 25.87
N GLU A 245 1.96 17.85 25.49
CA GLU A 245 1.71 18.92 26.47
C GLU A 245 0.51 18.58 27.35
N THR A 246 -0.60 18.14 26.74
CA THR A 246 -1.80 17.64 27.42
C THR A 246 -2.42 16.49 26.64
N PHE A 247 -2.94 15.49 27.36
CA PHE A 247 -3.70 14.36 26.84
C PHE A 247 -4.87 14.10 27.79
N SER A 248 -6.03 14.66 27.46
CA SER A 248 -7.19 14.63 28.33
C SER A 248 -8.49 14.58 27.53
N PRO A 249 -9.35 13.57 27.75
CA PRO A 249 -10.70 13.54 27.17
C PRO A 249 -11.56 14.75 27.57
N ALA A 250 -11.24 15.41 28.69
CA ALA A 250 -11.91 16.64 29.12
C ALA A 250 -11.40 17.89 28.38
N ASN A 251 -10.27 17.79 27.67
CA ASN A 251 -9.68 18.85 26.87
C ASN A 251 -9.27 18.32 25.48
N PRO A 252 -10.23 17.93 24.62
CA PRO A 252 -9.94 17.38 23.29
C PRO A 252 -9.19 18.38 22.40
N ALA A 253 -9.50 19.68 22.46
CA ALA A 253 -8.80 20.69 21.69
C ALA A 253 -7.32 20.83 22.11
N GLY A 254 -7.02 20.78 23.42
CA GLY A 254 -5.64 20.76 23.91
C GLY A 254 -4.91 19.47 23.56
N THR A 255 -5.61 18.34 23.62
CA THR A 255 -5.07 17.03 23.21
C THR A 255 -4.67 17.04 21.74
N GLU A 256 -5.57 17.53 20.88
CA GLU A 256 -5.30 17.69 19.46
C GLU A 256 -4.11 18.63 19.21
N ALA A 257 -4.07 19.79 19.89
CA ALA A 257 -2.99 20.75 19.74
C ALA A 257 -1.62 20.24 20.24
N SER A 258 -1.61 19.22 21.12
CA SER A 258 -0.39 18.58 21.62
C SER A 258 0.20 17.59 20.63
N LEU A 259 -0.58 17.09 19.67
CA LEU A 259 -0.09 16.18 18.63
C LEU A 259 0.70 16.96 17.57
N LEU A 260 1.76 16.33 17.05
CA LEU A 260 2.26 16.68 15.73
C LEU A 260 1.17 16.33 14.70
N ARG A 261 0.59 17.32 14.04
CA ARG A 261 -0.46 17.10 13.04
C ARG A 261 0.04 17.39 11.63
N LEU A 262 -0.35 16.56 10.68
CA LEU A 262 -0.08 16.72 9.26
C LEU A 262 -1.41 16.94 8.54
N ARG A 263 -1.56 18.10 7.88
CA ARG A 263 -2.65 18.30 6.92
C ARG A 263 -2.18 17.79 5.57
N LEU A 264 -2.80 16.72 5.12
CA LEU A 264 -2.56 16.10 3.83
C LEU A 264 -3.54 16.68 2.83
N ALA A 265 -3.08 17.07 1.65
CA ALA A 265 -3.97 17.44 0.55
C ALA A 265 -3.99 16.32 -0.49
N ALA A 266 -5.17 16.07 -1.06
CA ALA A 266 -5.34 15.13 -2.15
C ALA A 266 -4.55 15.60 -3.37
N GLY A 267 -3.94 14.67 -4.10
CA GLY A 267 -3.16 15.00 -5.28
C GLY A 267 -1.72 15.44 -4.97
N VAL A 268 -1.16 16.18 -5.91
CA VAL A 268 0.14 16.88 -5.80
C VAL A 268 -0.10 18.40 -5.80
N PRO A 269 0.86 19.23 -5.33
CA PRO A 269 0.75 20.68 -5.44
C PRO A 269 0.47 21.14 -6.88
N GLY A 270 -0.28 22.23 -7.05
CA GLY A 270 -0.66 22.73 -8.37
C GLY A 270 0.51 22.98 -9.33
N SER A 271 1.70 23.31 -8.81
CA SER A 271 2.94 23.46 -9.59
C SER A 271 3.49 22.15 -10.15
N GLU A 272 3.09 20.99 -9.62
CA GLU A 272 3.57 19.67 -10.01
C GLU A 272 2.61 18.90 -10.92
N VAL A 273 1.31 19.27 -10.95
CA VAL A 273 0.24 18.56 -11.68
C VAL A 273 0.62 18.27 -13.14
N ALA A 274 1.12 19.27 -13.87
CA ALA A 274 1.44 19.10 -15.29
C ALA A 274 2.62 18.15 -15.57
N ARG A 275 3.53 17.97 -14.59
CA ARG A 275 4.65 17.01 -14.68
C ARG A 275 4.20 15.62 -14.22
N ALA A 276 3.40 15.56 -13.16
CA ALA A 276 2.87 14.35 -12.56
C ALA A 276 1.90 13.58 -13.50
N ALA A 277 1.05 14.30 -14.25
CA ALA A 277 0.09 13.71 -15.18
C ALA A 277 0.71 13.13 -16.46
N LYS A 278 2.00 13.37 -16.73
CA LYS A 278 2.66 12.94 -17.95
C LYS A 278 3.43 11.64 -17.75
N PRO A 279 3.62 10.84 -18.81
CA PRO A 279 4.55 9.73 -18.77
C PRO A 279 5.97 10.20 -18.35
N PRO A 280 6.71 9.37 -17.60
CA PRO A 280 6.34 8.01 -17.20
C PRO A 280 5.53 7.92 -15.90
N LEU A 281 5.23 9.03 -15.22
CA LEU A 281 4.52 8.99 -13.93
C LEU A 281 3.03 8.73 -14.10
N SER A 282 2.39 9.39 -15.08
CA SER A 282 0.97 9.22 -15.43
C SER A 282 0.03 9.22 -14.23
N LEU A 283 0.33 10.03 -13.19
CA LEU A 283 -0.47 10.07 -11.97
C LEU A 283 -1.87 10.60 -12.29
N PRO A 284 -2.92 10.11 -11.61
CA PRO A 284 -4.30 10.55 -11.82
C PRO A 284 -4.53 11.94 -11.21
N VAL A 285 -3.81 12.95 -11.71
CA VAL A 285 -3.83 14.33 -11.23
C VAL A 285 -4.13 15.28 -12.40
N GLY A 286 -5.03 16.24 -12.19
CA GLY A 286 -5.39 17.24 -13.22
C GLY A 286 -6.50 16.84 -14.20
N GLY A 287 -7.15 15.69 -14.01
CA GLY A 287 -8.37 15.29 -14.72
C GLY A 287 -9.64 15.50 -13.89
N GLU A 288 -10.79 15.17 -14.50
CA GLU A 288 -12.09 15.08 -13.81
C GLU A 288 -12.43 13.59 -13.57
N PRO A 289 -12.76 13.18 -12.33
CA PRO A 289 -12.81 14.02 -11.14
C PRO A 289 -11.41 14.30 -10.56
N ALA A 290 -11.28 15.45 -9.91
CA ALA A 290 -10.05 15.81 -9.18
C ALA A 290 -9.70 14.75 -8.11
N PRO A 291 -8.41 14.61 -7.73
CA PRO A 291 -7.99 13.77 -6.61
C PRO A 291 -8.75 14.16 -5.34
N THR A 292 -9.25 13.16 -4.61
CA THR A 292 -9.97 13.35 -3.36
C THR A 292 -9.58 12.28 -2.35
N LEU A 293 -9.75 12.61 -1.08
CA LEU A 293 -9.66 11.70 0.05
C LEU A 293 -11.06 11.41 0.59
N THR A 294 -11.36 10.16 0.91
CA THR A 294 -12.67 9.76 1.44
C THR A 294 -12.49 9.13 2.80
N TYR A 295 -13.22 9.65 3.78
CA TYR A 295 -13.27 9.04 5.10
C TYR A 295 -14.25 7.87 5.10
N ALA A 296 -14.04 6.90 5.97
CA ALA A 296 -15.05 5.88 6.31
C ALA A 296 -14.79 5.41 7.74
N ARG A 297 -15.76 4.81 8.41
CA ARG A 297 -15.52 4.14 9.69
C ARG A 297 -14.88 2.77 9.44
N GLN A 298 -14.01 2.35 10.35
CA GLN A 298 -13.45 1.00 10.36
C GLN A 298 -14.37 0.09 11.18
N ASP A 299 -14.46 -1.18 10.79
CA ASP A 299 -14.94 -2.28 11.64
C ASP A 299 -13.69 -2.91 12.27
N VAL A 300 -13.32 -2.43 13.46
CA VAL A 300 -12.04 -2.80 14.12
C VAL A 300 -12.18 -4.14 14.84
N ASN A 301 -13.39 -4.44 15.33
CA ASN A 301 -13.65 -5.67 16.07
C ASN A 301 -13.96 -6.87 15.13
N GLY A 302 -14.26 -6.60 13.85
CA GLY A 302 -14.50 -7.57 12.80
C GLY A 302 -15.85 -8.28 12.90
N ASP A 303 -16.84 -7.69 13.57
CA ASP A 303 -18.15 -8.29 13.78
C ASP A 303 -19.15 -7.99 12.64
N GLY A 304 -18.78 -7.13 11.70
CA GLY A 304 -19.58 -6.72 10.56
C GLY A 304 -20.57 -5.59 10.84
N ALA A 305 -20.58 -5.06 12.06
CA ALA A 305 -21.28 -3.83 12.42
C ALA A 305 -20.29 -2.65 12.45
N ILE A 306 -20.84 -1.43 12.36
CA ILE A 306 -20.09 -0.20 12.58
C ILE A 306 -20.75 0.47 13.77
N ASP A 307 -20.13 0.36 14.95
CA ASP A 307 -20.74 0.82 16.20
C ASP A 307 -19.75 1.48 17.18
N GLY A 308 -20.09 1.49 18.47
CA GLY A 308 -19.31 2.13 19.52
C GLY A 308 -18.07 1.35 19.95
N ASP A 309 -17.98 0.06 19.57
CA ASP A 309 -16.82 -0.78 19.84
C ASP A 309 -15.72 -0.61 18.76
N ASP A 310 -16.03 0.11 17.68
CA ASP A 310 -15.11 0.43 16.56
C ASP A 310 -14.32 1.72 16.77
N HIS A 311 -13.50 1.71 17.80
CA HIS A 311 -12.75 2.87 18.24
C HIS A 311 -11.24 2.61 18.24
N VAL A 312 -10.45 3.69 18.34
CA VAL A 312 -9.01 3.58 18.48
C VAL A 312 -8.64 2.97 19.85
N PRO A 313 -7.53 2.21 19.98
CA PRO A 313 -7.25 1.40 21.18
C PRO A 313 -7.17 2.17 22.51
N ASP A 314 -6.81 3.44 22.46
CA ASP A 314 -6.56 4.35 23.59
C ASP A 314 -7.72 5.32 23.87
N SER A 315 -8.83 5.25 23.12
CA SER A 315 -10.02 6.03 23.43
C SER A 315 -11.29 5.41 22.85
N ALA A 316 -12.22 5.02 23.73
CA ALA A 316 -13.56 4.56 23.35
C ALA A 316 -14.46 5.66 22.74
N LEU A 317 -14.04 6.92 22.80
CA LEU A 317 -14.80 8.05 22.24
C LEU A 317 -14.43 8.35 20.80
N ILE A 318 -13.26 7.90 20.34
CA ILE A 318 -12.73 8.27 19.03
C ILE A 318 -12.90 7.08 18.09
N PRO A 319 -13.86 7.12 17.14
CA PRO A 319 -14.04 6.05 16.18
C PRO A 319 -12.76 5.88 15.34
N ALA A 320 -12.45 4.65 14.97
CA ALA A 320 -11.37 4.38 14.05
C ALA A 320 -11.84 4.71 12.61
N LEU A 321 -11.06 5.55 11.90
CA LEU A 321 -11.43 6.05 10.57
C LEU A 321 -10.44 5.60 9.49
N PHE A 322 -10.96 5.33 8.29
CA PHE A 322 -10.21 5.35 7.05
C PHE A 322 -10.05 6.81 6.54
N PRO A 323 -9.01 7.11 5.74
CA PRO A 323 -7.87 6.23 5.48
C PRO A 323 -7.08 5.97 6.78
N ILE A 324 -6.56 4.74 6.94
CA ILE A 324 -5.60 4.46 8.01
C ILE A 324 -4.29 5.14 7.62
N SER A 325 -3.77 5.96 8.52
CA SER A 325 -2.42 6.52 8.39
C SER A 325 -1.41 5.68 9.16
N VAL A 326 -0.42 5.13 8.47
CA VAL A 326 0.68 4.35 9.06
C VAL A 326 2.01 4.97 8.68
N PHE A 327 2.92 5.09 9.65
CA PHE A 327 4.29 5.51 9.44
C PHE A 327 5.20 4.30 9.61
N ALA A 328 5.74 3.75 8.52
CA ALA A 328 6.60 2.59 8.56
C ALA A 328 8.08 3.00 8.50
N LYS A 329 8.89 2.51 9.45
CA LYS A 329 10.32 2.80 9.47
C LYS A 329 10.98 2.26 8.20
N GLN A 330 11.79 3.10 7.56
CA GLN A 330 12.48 2.78 6.32
C GLN A 330 13.83 2.10 6.58
N ASP A 331 14.39 1.48 5.55
CA ASP A 331 15.78 1.07 5.57
C ASP A 331 16.70 2.27 5.37
N ASP A 332 17.67 2.44 6.27
CA ASP A 332 18.63 3.54 6.22
C ASP A 332 19.44 3.57 4.90
N LYS A 333 19.54 2.43 4.20
CA LYS A 333 20.26 2.29 2.92
C LYS A 333 19.35 2.38 1.71
N GLU A 334 18.05 2.10 1.87
CA GLU A 334 17.07 2.02 0.79
C GLU A 334 15.81 2.83 1.17
N PRO A 335 15.75 4.11 0.77
CA PRO A 335 14.72 5.06 1.24
C PRO A 335 13.32 4.79 0.68
N LEU A 336 13.12 3.74 -0.10
CA LEU A 336 11.81 3.27 -0.57
C LEU A 336 11.43 1.90 0.01
N THR A 337 12.34 1.28 0.73
CA THR A 337 12.15 -0.04 1.33
C THR A 337 11.83 0.13 2.80
N SER A 338 10.76 -0.50 3.27
CA SER A 338 10.46 -0.57 4.71
C SER A 338 11.41 -1.53 5.42
N GLN A 339 11.80 -1.21 6.64
CA GLN A 339 12.56 -2.11 7.50
C GLN A 339 11.75 -3.39 7.76
N ALA A 340 12.28 -4.53 7.30
CA ALA A 340 11.55 -5.81 7.36
C ALA A 340 11.53 -6.45 8.76
N ALA A 341 12.61 -6.30 9.55
CA ALA A 341 12.76 -6.96 10.84
C ALA A 341 13.70 -6.19 11.79
N PRO A 342 13.24 -5.79 12.99
CA PRO A 342 11.82 -5.72 13.36
C PRO A 342 11.09 -4.73 12.45
N ALA A 343 9.83 -4.99 12.09
CA ALA A 343 8.97 -3.94 11.54
C ALA A 343 8.67 -2.93 12.66
N VAL A 344 8.85 -1.64 12.39
CA VAL A 344 8.59 -0.55 13.34
C VAL A 344 7.58 0.41 12.71
N LEU A 345 6.43 0.58 13.36
CA LEU A 345 5.28 1.30 12.84
C LEU A 345 4.79 2.33 13.85
N LEU A 346 4.57 3.58 13.44
CA LEU A 346 3.74 4.51 14.21
C LEU A 346 2.38 4.56 13.55
N GLN A 347 1.32 4.53 14.35
CA GLN A 347 -0.04 4.71 13.85
C GLN A 347 -0.44 6.17 13.99
N GLY A 348 -0.82 6.82 12.90
CA GLY A 348 -1.43 8.13 12.95
C GLY A 348 -2.92 8.03 13.33
N LEU A 349 -3.44 9.08 13.94
CA LEU A 349 -4.85 9.28 14.20
C LEU A 349 -5.47 10.08 13.05
N THR A 350 -6.36 9.46 12.29
CA THR A 350 -7.15 10.13 11.27
C THR A 350 -8.27 10.94 11.94
N ILE A 351 -8.22 12.27 11.80
CA ILE A 351 -9.12 13.22 12.45
C ILE A 351 -10.08 13.80 11.40
N TYR A 352 -11.38 13.71 11.66
CA TYR A 352 -12.42 14.30 10.84
C TYR A 352 -12.74 15.72 11.33
N ASP A 353 -12.34 16.72 10.53
CA ASP A 353 -12.36 18.17 10.82
C ASP A 353 -11.52 18.57 12.05
N ASP A 354 -11.92 18.12 13.24
CA ASP A 354 -11.24 18.29 14.53
C ASP A 354 -11.56 17.10 15.47
N LEU A 355 -10.84 16.98 16.59
CA LEU A 355 -10.97 15.85 17.50
C LEU A 355 -12.34 15.80 18.20
N VAL A 356 -12.99 16.94 18.45
CA VAL A 356 -14.33 17.01 19.05
C VAL A 356 -15.37 16.51 18.07
N THR A 357 -15.30 17.00 16.84
CA THR A 357 -16.17 16.58 15.74
C THR A 357 -16.01 15.09 15.49
N THR A 358 -14.76 14.59 15.45
CA THR A 358 -14.45 13.16 15.34
C THR A 358 -15.10 12.35 16.46
N ALA A 359 -14.99 12.80 17.71
CA ALA A 359 -15.56 12.11 18.89
C ALA A 359 -17.09 12.09 18.93
N THR A 360 -17.74 12.96 18.16
CA THR A 360 -19.19 13.15 18.16
C THR A 360 -19.85 12.72 16.86
N LEU A 361 -19.09 12.07 15.97
CA LEU A 361 -19.61 11.51 14.73
C LEU A 361 -20.79 10.57 15.01
N GLY A 362 -21.91 10.79 14.32
CA GLY A 362 -23.08 9.92 14.32
C GLY A 362 -22.93 8.73 13.37
N PRO A 363 -23.97 7.87 13.27
CA PRO A 363 -23.94 6.64 12.46
C PRO A 363 -23.98 6.91 10.94
N GLU A 364 -24.07 8.17 10.53
CA GLU A 364 -24.13 8.53 9.12
C GLU A 364 -22.87 8.08 8.36
N PRO A 365 -23.02 7.56 7.13
CA PRO A 365 -21.88 7.22 6.30
C PRO A 365 -20.99 8.45 6.05
N LEU A 366 -19.70 8.30 6.32
CA LEU A 366 -18.69 9.20 5.78
C LEU A 366 -18.35 8.66 4.39
N ASN A 367 -18.83 9.31 3.34
CA ASN A 367 -18.48 8.94 1.97
C ASN A 367 -18.32 10.17 1.06
N GLU A 368 -18.39 11.36 1.64
CA GLU A 368 -18.17 12.61 0.94
C GLU A 368 -16.68 12.73 0.57
N PRO A 369 -16.36 12.97 -0.72
CA PRO A 369 -15.01 13.30 -1.12
C PRO A 369 -14.51 14.60 -0.47
N ARG A 370 -13.27 14.58 0.03
CA ARG A 370 -12.59 15.72 0.66
C ARG A 370 -11.32 16.07 -0.11
N ASP A 371 -10.94 17.33 -0.09
CA ASP A 371 -9.69 17.80 -0.67
C ASP A 371 -8.48 17.56 0.25
N SER A 372 -8.73 17.24 1.51
CA SER A 372 -7.71 17.13 2.54
C SER A 372 -8.07 16.16 3.66
N ALA A 373 -7.03 15.70 4.36
CA ALA A 373 -7.16 14.93 5.58
C ALA A 373 -6.23 15.44 6.69
N LEU A 374 -6.67 15.31 7.95
CA LEU A 374 -5.88 15.71 9.11
C LEU A 374 -5.40 14.47 9.86
N ILE A 375 -4.09 14.29 9.96
CA ILE A 375 -3.47 13.15 10.63
C ILE A 375 -2.69 13.62 11.86
N GLY A 376 -3.07 13.16 13.05
CA GLY A 376 -2.29 13.35 14.28
C GLY A 376 -1.27 12.22 14.47
N VAL A 377 0.02 12.52 14.43
CA VAL A 377 1.09 11.56 14.71
C VAL A 377 1.08 11.22 16.19
N ARG A 378 0.90 9.94 16.51
CA ARG A 378 0.98 9.45 17.89
C ARG A 378 2.44 9.19 18.26
N PRO A 379 2.89 9.61 19.46
CA PRO A 379 4.24 9.30 19.93
C PRO A 379 4.31 7.88 20.51
N ALA A 380 3.89 6.91 19.69
CA ALA A 380 3.91 5.50 20.03
C ALA A 380 4.34 4.67 18.80
N ALA A 381 5.27 3.74 19.00
CA ALA A 381 5.79 2.86 17.97
C ALA A 381 5.53 1.39 18.31
N LEU A 382 4.91 0.67 17.40
CA LEU A 382 4.71 -0.78 17.47
C LEU A 382 5.88 -1.48 16.76
N CYS A 383 6.57 -2.35 17.49
CA CYS A 383 7.73 -3.10 17.01
C CYS A 383 7.46 -4.59 17.08
N MET A 384 7.70 -5.31 15.98
CA MET A 384 7.46 -6.75 15.92
C MET A 384 8.24 -7.42 14.80
N TYR A 385 8.38 -8.74 14.84
CA TYR A 385 8.95 -9.52 13.75
C TYR A 385 7.82 -10.15 12.94
N PRO A 386 7.47 -9.64 11.73
CA PRO A 386 6.29 -10.09 10.99
C PRO A 386 6.27 -11.60 10.73
N THR A 387 7.43 -12.19 10.44
CA THR A 387 7.59 -13.61 10.10
C THR A 387 7.84 -14.53 11.30
N GLU A 388 8.05 -13.99 12.50
CA GLU A 388 8.38 -14.72 13.74
C GLU A 388 7.38 -14.34 14.86
N PRO A 389 6.08 -14.68 14.72
CA PRO A 389 5.03 -14.27 15.67
C PRO A 389 5.29 -14.75 17.11
N GLU A 390 6.05 -15.84 17.29
CA GLU A 390 6.47 -16.36 18.59
C GLU A 390 7.37 -15.43 19.38
N ARG A 391 8.01 -14.46 18.73
CA ARG A 391 8.82 -13.42 19.38
C ARG A 391 7.98 -12.29 19.98
N GLY A 392 6.67 -12.28 19.72
CA GLY A 392 5.75 -11.23 20.16
C GLY A 392 6.05 -9.88 19.50
N GLY A 393 5.66 -8.81 20.19
CA GLY A 393 5.92 -7.43 19.82
C GLY A 393 5.76 -6.50 21.02
N VAL A 394 6.15 -5.23 20.83
CA VAL A 394 6.11 -4.21 21.87
C VAL A 394 5.51 -2.93 21.30
N LEU A 395 4.51 -2.37 21.98
CA LEU A 395 4.05 -0.99 21.78
C LEU A 395 4.85 -0.08 22.71
N VAL A 396 5.73 0.73 22.15
CA VAL A 396 6.55 1.69 22.89
C VAL A 396 5.86 3.04 22.87
N LEU A 397 5.50 3.58 24.02
CA LEU A 397 5.11 4.98 24.18
C LEU A 397 6.32 5.78 24.64
N SER A 398 6.52 6.97 24.06
CA SER A 398 7.64 7.83 24.44
C SER A 398 7.64 8.16 25.94
N HIS A 399 6.46 8.38 26.53
CA HIS A 399 6.26 8.68 27.94
C HIS A 399 5.01 7.98 28.50
N LYS A 400 5.00 7.72 29.82
CA LYS A 400 3.81 7.20 30.52
C LYS A 400 2.72 8.26 30.66
N THR A 401 3.11 9.50 30.91
CA THR A 401 2.20 10.63 31.11
C THR A 401 2.52 11.77 30.14
N ASP A 402 1.54 12.62 29.90
CA ASP A 402 1.80 13.95 29.35
C ASP A 402 2.56 14.84 30.36
N LYS A 403 2.83 16.09 29.99
CA LYS A 403 3.51 17.08 30.86
C LYS A 403 2.64 17.60 32.00
N GLU A 404 1.32 17.42 31.94
CA GLU A 404 0.38 17.76 33.01
C GLU A 404 0.22 16.63 34.05
N GLY A 405 0.78 15.45 33.77
CA GLY A 405 0.71 14.27 34.64
C GLY A 405 -0.51 13.38 34.38
N ASN A 406 -1.22 13.56 33.26
CA ASN A 406 -2.28 12.64 32.84
C ASN A 406 -1.64 11.41 32.18
N ASP A 407 -2.09 10.21 32.56
CA ASP A 407 -1.67 8.97 31.92
C ASP A 407 -2.10 8.96 30.43
N ILE A 408 -1.19 8.56 29.53
CA ILE A 408 -1.54 8.36 28.11
C ILE A 408 -2.38 7.10 27.92
N ILE A 409 -1.99 6.02 28.61
CA ILE A 409 -2.82 4.83 28.80
C ILE A 409 -2.93 4.62 30.30
N ALA A 410 -4.14 4.75 30.83
CA ALA A 410 -4.34 4.55 32.26
C ALA A 410 -3.93 3.12 32.66
N GLU A 411 -3.31 2.97 33.82
CA GLU A 411 -2.73 1.69 34.26
C GLU A 411 -3.72 0.52 34.24
N ARG A 412 -4.99 0.80 34.55
CA ARG A 412 -6.09 -0.18 34.50
C ARG A 412 -6.45 -0.66 33.08
N ASP A 413 -6.12 0.13 32.06
CA ASP A 413 -6.50 -0.08 30.66
C ASP A 413 -5.36 -0.73 29.84
N VAL A 414 -4.12 -0.77 30.38
CA VAL A 414 -2.95 -1.38 29.71
C VAL A 414 -3.22 -2.81 29.25
N ALA A 415 -3.74 -3.66 30.14
CA ALA A 415 -4.03 -5.07 29.80
C ALA A 415 -5.09 -5.21 28.69
N GLN A 416 -6.04 -4.26 28.60
CA GLN A 416 -7.05 -4.24 27.54
C GLN A 416 -6.41 -3.86 26.20
N VAL A 417 -5.52 -2.84 26.19
CA VAL A 417 -4.76 -2.43 25.00
C VAL A 417 -3.88 -3.56 24.50
N GLU A 418 -3.11 -4.20 25.40
CA GLU A 418 -2.28 -5.36 25.08
C GLU A 418 -3.11 -6.50 24.48
N ALA A 419 -4.26 -6.82 25.08
CA ALA A 419 -5.15 -7.86 24.58
C ALA A 419 -5.76 -7.50 23.21
N ALA A 420 -6.13 -6.25 22.99
CA ALA A 420 -6.69 -5.78 21.72
C ALA A 420 -5.65 -5.87 20.59
N LEU A 421 -4.45 -5.30 20.81
CA LEU A 421 -3.36 -5.38 19.84
C LEU A 421 -2.90 -6.82 19.61
N SER A 422 -2.86 -7.64 20.67
CA SER A 422 -2.47 -9.04 20.54
C SER A 422 -3.44 -9.84 19.68
N ARG A 423 -4.75 -9.58 19.79
CA ARG A 423 -5.77 -10.15 18.89
C ARG A 423 -5.58 -9.66 17.47
N GLN A 424 -5.41 -8.35 17.28
CA GLN A 424 -5.27 -7.73 15.95
C GLN A 424 -4.06 -8.29 15.18
N PHE A 425 -2.90 -8.40 15.83
CA PHE A 425 -1.66 -8.83 15.17
C PHE A 425 -1.36 -10.34 15.31
N GLY A 426 -2.24 -11.09 15.98
CA GLY A 426 -2.12 -12.54 16.16
C GLY A 426 -0.85 -12.96 16.92
N ARG A 427 -0.36 -12.14 17.85
CA ARG A 427 0.88 -12.35 18.61
C ARG A 427 0.81 -11.58 19.93
N THR A 428 1.57 -11.97 20.95
CA THR A 428 1.61 -11.22 22.21
C THR A 428 2.23 -9.84 21.98
N ILE A 429 1.51 -8.78 22.36
CA ILE A 429 1.98 -7.40 22.36
C ILE A 429 2.04 -6.89 23.80
N GLU A 430 3.20 -6.37 24.20
CA GLU A 430 3.42 -5.75 25.51
C GLU A 430 3.54 -4.23 25.38
N VAL A 431 3.07 -3.48 26.37
CA VAL A 431 3.27 -2.03 26.44
C VAL A 431 4.56 -1.70 27.18
N ALA A 432 5.39 -0.84 26.59
CA ALA A 432 6.62 -0.34 27.20
C ALA A 432 6.70 1.18 27.09
N PHE A 433 7.52 1.80 27.96
CA PHE A 433 7.80 3.22 27.94
C PHE A 433 9.28 3.45 27.68
N GLY A 434 9.59 4.36 26.75
CA GLY A 434 10.96 4.72 26.40
C GLY A 434 11.04 5.37 25.03
N CYS A 435 12.25 5.74 24.63
CA CYS A 435 12.42 6.56 23.43
C CYS A 435 12.04 5.81 22.16
N LEU A 436 11.37 6.53 21.26
CA LEU A 436 10.94 6.03 19.97
C LEU A 436 12.15 5.66 19.10
N PRO A 437 12.05 4.64 18.24
CA PRO A 437 13.17 4.23 17.41
C PRO A 437 13.51 5.33 16.40
N GLU A 438 14.73 5.85 16.46
CA GLU A 438 15.22 6.86 15.53
C GLU A 438 15.29 6.34 14.09
N GLY A 439 15.07 7.24 13.11
CA GLY A 439 15.16 6.94 11.68
C GLY A 439 14.08 7.62 10.85
N SER A 440 14.10 7.36 9.54
CA SER A 440 13.10 7.87 8.60
C SER A 440 11.89 6.93 8.51
N TYR A 441 10.70 7.51 8.34
CA TYR A 441 9.43 6.80 8.28
C TYR A 441 8.64 7.25 7.06
N ALA A 442 8.18 6.26 6.28
CA ALA A 442 7.26 6.45 5.17
C ALA A 442 5.83 6.55 5.68
N LEU A 443 5.09 7.55 5.24
CA LEU A 443 3.66 7.72 5.52
C LEU A 443 2.83 7.02 4.44
N SER A 444 2.00 6.07 4.85
CA SER A 444 1.01 5.39 4.01
C SER A 444 -0.41 5.82 4.42
N LEU A 445 -1.26 6.15 3.43
CA LEU A 445 -2.71 6.20 3.60
C LEU A 445 -3.32 4.96 2.96
N ILE A 446 -4.17 4.25 3.70
CA ILE A 446 -4.77 2.97 3.27
C ILE A 446 -6.28 3.04 3.43
N TYR A 447 -7.04 2.76 2.38
CA TYR A 447 -8.49 2.58 2.45
C TYR A 447 -8.89 1.17 2.84
N GLY A 448 -10.13 0.99 3.29
CA GLY A 448 -10.69 -0.33 3.61
C GLY A 448 -10.78 -1.26 2.40
N THR A 449 -10.70 -0.72 1.18
CA THR A 449 -10.59 -1.50 -0.06
C THR A 449 -9.19 -2.06 -0.32
N GLY A 450 -8.20 -1.72 0.52
CA GLY A 450 -6.78 -2.07 0.34
C GLY A 450 -6.03 -1.11 -0.59
N GLN A 451 -6.72 -0.18 -1.25
CA GLN A 451 -6.08 0.87 -2.05
C GLN A 451 -5.26 1.78 -1.13
N ALA A 452 -3.97 1.94 -1.47
CA ALA A 452 -3.05 2.70 -0.64
C ALA A 452 -2.16 3.63 -1.48
N TRP A 453 -1.62 4.64 -0.81
CA TRP A 453 -0.58 5.52 -1.34
C TRP A 453 0.46 5.76 -0.25
N THR A 454 1.73 5.74 -0.63
CA THR A 454 2.86 5.90 0.30
C THR A 454 3.74 7.06 -0.15
N VAL A 455 4.22 7.86 0.80
CA VAL A 455 5.32 8.81 0.59
C VAL A 455 6.43 8.54 1.62
N PRO A 456 7.71 8.57 1.24
CA PRO A 456 8.19 8.81 -0.11
C PRO A 456 7.93 7.63 -1.05
N ASN A 457 7.88 7.88 -2.35
CA ASN A 457 7.70 6.87 -3.40
C ASN A 457 8.59 7.16 -4.62
N GLU A 458 8.52 6.32 -5.65
CA GLU A 458 9.31 6.46 -6.87
C GLU A 458 9.11 7.81 -7.55
N ALA A 459 7.94 8.47 -7.44
CA ALA A 459 7.77 9.79 -8.04
C ALA A 459 8.62 10.88 -7.36
N GLY A 460 8.96 10.71 -6.07
CA GLY A 460 9.74 11.69 -5.31
C GLY A 460 11.20 11.29 -5.03
N VAL A 461 11.54 10.01 -5.14
CA VAL A 461 12.88 9.50 -4.84
C VAL A 461 13.49 8.80 -6.05
N CYS A 462 14.77 9.07 -6.29
CA CYS A 462 15.51 8.44 -7.39
C CYS A 462 15.95 7.03 -6.98
N ALA A 463 15.84 6.08 -7.89
CA ALA A 463 16.43 4.76 -7.70
C ALA A 463 17.97 4.88 -7.63
N PRO A 464 18.68 3.96 -6.96
CA PRO A 464 20.14 4.02 -6.84
C PRO A 464 20.89 4.07 -8.20
N SER A 465 20.26 3.56 -9.26
CA SER A 465 20.79 3.57 -10.63
C SER A 465 20.52 4.87 -11.41
N GLU A 466 19.69 5.77 -10.89
CA GLU A 466 19.29 7.00 -11.55
C GLU A 466 20.20 8.16 -11.16
N ALA A 467 20.61 8.97 -12.14
CA ALA A 467 21.28 10.23 -11.85
C ALA A 467 20.27 11.21 -11.22
N GLU A 468 20.58 11.71 -10.02
CA GLU A 468 19.71 12.61 -9.27
C GLU A 468 20.07 14.08 -9.52
N THR A 469 19.05 14.89 -9.82
CA THR A 469 19.09 16.35 -9.73
C THR A 469 17.92 16.83 -8.87
N ALA A 470 17.79 18.15 -8.69
CA ALA A 470 16.70 18.72 -7.89
C ALA A 470 15.30 18.35 -8.42
N ASP A 471 15.12 18.29 -9.75
CA ASP A 471 13.81 18.15 -10.40
C ASP A 471 13.67 16.88 -11.26
N VAL A 472 14.71 16.06 -11.34
CA VAL A 472 14.77 14.91 -12.28
C VAL A 472 15.51 13.74 -11.63
N CYS A 473 14.95 12.53 -11.80
CA CYS A 473 15.60 11.26 -11.57
C CYS A 473 15.83 10.59 -12.93
N GLY A 474 17.08 10.48 -13.38
CA GLY A 474 17.38 9.92 -14.71
C GLY A 474 16.67 10.68 -15.84
N ALA A 475 15.67 10.05 -16.46
CA ALA A 475 14.87 10.63 -17.55
C ALA A 475 13.47 11.12 -17.11
N ARG A 476 13.05 10.86 -15.87
CA ARG A 476 11.70 11.17 -15.37
C ARG A 476 11.73 12.38 -14.43
N PRO A 477 10.64 13.16 -14.38
CA PRO A 477 10.52 14.22 -13.40
C PRO A 477 10.54 13.65 -11.97
N ARG A 478 11.11 14.42 -11.05
CA ARG A 478 11.04 14.20 -9.61
C ARG A 478 10.05 15.17 -9.01
N LEU A 479 9.14 14.66 -8.19
CA LEU A 479 8.11 15.45 -7.51
C LEU A 479 8.52 15.63 -6.04
N ALA A 480 8.82 16.86 -5.63
CA ALA A 480 9.27 17.15 -4.28
C ALA A 480 8.18 16.84 -3.24
N SER A 481 6.90 16.96 -3.63
CA SER A 481 5.78 16.62 -2.75
C SER A 481 5.69 15.12 -2.42
N GLN A 482 6.32 14.27 -3.24
CA GLN A 482 6.31 12.81 -3.10
C GLN A 482 7.58 12.25 -2.45
N SER A 483 8.47 13.13 -1.95
CA SER A 483 9.67 12.74 -1.21
C SER A 483 9.54 13.00 0.31
N ALA A 484 8.35 13.34 0.79
CA ALA A 484 8.13 13.73 2.17
C ALA A 484 8.37 12.57 3.14
N VAL A 485 9.08 12.84 4.24
CA VAL A 485 9.35 11.86 5.31
C VAL A 485 9.04 12.44 6.70
N LEU A 486 8.58 11.58 7.60
CA LEU A 486 8.67 11.82 9.05
C LEU A 486 10.00 11.22 9.53
N ARG A 487 10.81 11.97 10.25
CA ARG A 487 12.02 11.48 10.90
C ARG A 487 11.85 11.51 12.41
N ILE A 488 12.13 10.38 13.06
CA ILE A 488 12.35 10.36 14.50
C ILE A 488 13.82 10.66 14.72
N GLY A 489 14.09 11.83 15.29
CA GLY A 489 15.43 12.35 15.54
C GLY A 489 15.94 12.06 16.96
N PRO A 490 17.12 12.58 17.30
CA PRO A 490 17.66 12.53 18.66
C PRO A 490 16.68 13.10 19.69
N PRO A 491 16.78 12.67 20.96
CA PRO A 491 15.92 13.19 22.01
C PRO A 491 16.28 14.62 22.40
N ASP A 492 15.27 15.36 22.86
CA ASP A 492 15.45 16.66 23.50
C ASP A 492 16.05 16.49 24.90
N ASP A 493 15.64 15.46 25.64
CA ASP A 493 16.22 15.03 26.92
C ASP A 493 16.98 13.70 26.78
N SER A 494 18.27 13.81 26.46
CA SER A 494 19.17 12.65 26.40
C SER A 494 19.28 11.86 27.71
N ALA A 495 19.03 12.46 28.88
CA ALA A 495 19.06 11.74 30.16
C ALA A 495 17.82 10.85 30.31
N TYR A 496 16.66 11.32 29.86
CA TYR A 496 15.45 10.50 29.80
C TYR A 496 15.66 9.21 29.00
N CYS A 497 16.22 9.31 27.78
CA CYS A 497 16.49 8.12 26.96
C CYS A 497 17.60 7.22 27.49
N ALA A 498 18.50 7.74 28.32
CA ALA A 498 19.49 6.90 28.99
C ALA A 498 18.84 6.04 30.09
N GLU A 499 17.82 6.56 30.77
CA GLU A 499 17.05 5.84 31.79
C GLU A 499 15.94 4.95 31.18
N HIS A 500 15.35 5.39 30.07
CA HIS A 500 14.26 4.73 29.34
C HIS A 500 14.66 4.51 27.87
N PRO A 501 15.65 3.63 27.61
CA PRO A 501 16.14 3.41 26.26
C PRO A 501 15.05 2.80 25.36
N THR A 502 15.20 2.97 24.05
CA THR A 502 14.39 2.25 23.07
C THR A 502 14.44 0.74 23.36
N PRO A 503 13.29 0.06 23.52
CA PRO A 503 13.26 -1.36 23.81
C PRO A 503 14.02 -2.18 22.77
N ALA A 504 14.70 -3.24 23.22
CA ALA A 504 15.53 -4.08 22.35
C ALA A 504 14.74 -4.71 21.18
N ALA A 505 13.43 -4.96 21.35
CA ALA A 505 12.54 -5.44 20.30
C ALA A 505 12.34 -4.43 19.15
N CYS A 506 12.66 -3.16 19.37
CA CYS A 506 12.59 -2.08 18.39
C CYS A 506 13.96 -1.66 17.83
N ALA A 507 15.05 -2.12 18.46
CA ALA A 507 16.39 -1.87 18.00
C ALA A 507 16.73 -2.80 16.81
N ARG A 508 17.54 -2.30 15.86
CA ARG A 508 18.12 -3.12 14.79
C ARG A 508 19.26 -3.99 15.31
#